data_AF-A0A1Y3S318-F1
#
_entry.id   AF-A0A1Y3S318-F1
#
_cell.length_a   1.000
_cell.length_b   1.000
_cell.length_c   1.000
_cell.angle_alpha   90.00
_cell.angle_beta   90.00
_cell.angle_gamma   90.00
#
_symmetry.space_group_name_H-M   'P 1'
#
loop_
_entity.id
_entity.type
_entity.pdbx_description
1 polymer ?
#
loop_
_entity_poly.entity_id
_entity_poly.type
_entity_poly.pdbx_seq_one_letter_code
_entity_poly.pdbx_strand_id
1 'polypeptide(L)'
;MLNLIISIIVICIVIGILKAVIDALGKIILGIIGIALIIAAIVFLGPPLLKLLSFFPKLLPWILVILAILIVLGSIATFLEKRRYRAELKRLDELGIDSVGSVSNDWEKMKRSGLIEVTSSGYAVSISFYKRVIKRIGQTTILSIAEFKEHCSSCAIRFQESLTTPLLKFLYEKSLLFQFSLSNGQVYILSKSFMDRCEALFLTAGAATECEFEQICNQANLLCKFPLESRNFARFFLNYLISCNKIYTVDLDGSNDRLYIAKKQQQDSSFVRREITLD
;
A
#
# COMPACT_ATOMS: atom_id res chain seq x y z
N MET A 1 36.49 12.61 39.91
CA MET A 1 36.64 13.47 38.71
C MET A 1 36.52 12.69 37.39
N LEU A 2 37.20 11.54 37.23
CA LEU A 2 37.15 10.74 35.99
C LEU A 2 35.72 10.36 35.54
N ASN A 3 34.86 9.91 36.46
CA ASN A 3 33.46 9.55 36.14
C ASN A 3 32.62 10.74 35.66
N LEU A 4 32.92 11.95 36.12
CA LEU A 4 32.21 13.17 35.71
C LEU A 4 32.63 13.60 34.31
N ILE A 5 33.92 13.43 33.98
CA ILE A 5 34.47 13.66 32.64
C ILE A 5 33.90 12.63 31.64
N ILE A 6 33.87 11.35 32.00
CA ILE A 6 33.26 10.30 31.17
C ILE A 6 31.77 10.59 30.94
N SER A 7 31.04 11.01 31.97
CA SER A 7 29.61 11.34 31.85
C SER A 7 29.37 12.54 30.93
N ILE A 8 30.21 13.57 30.98
CA ILE A 8 30.13 14.73 30.09
C ILE A 8 30.44 14.32 28.64
N ILE A 9 31.47 13.50 28.43
CA ILE A 9 31.82 12.99 27.09
C ILE A 9 30.67 12.15 26.51
N VAL A 10 30.06 11.28 27.32
CA VAL A 10 28.90 10.49 26.92
C VAL A 10 27.72 11.39 26.58
N ILE A 11 27.44 12.43 27.38
CA ILE A 11 26.37 13.40 27.10
C ILE A 11 26.67 14.16 25.80
N CYS A 12 27.91 14.59 25.56
CA CYS A 12 28.30 15.27 24.33
C CYS A 12 28.17 14.35 23.10
N ILE A 13 28.52 13.08 23.21
CA ILE A 13 28.33 12.07 22.16
C ILE A 13 26.84 11.84 21.92
N VAL A 14 26.04 11.71 22.97
CA VAL A 14 24.59 11.53 22.87
C VAL A 14 23.92 12.75 22.23
N ILE A 15 24.31 13.97 22.60
CA ILE A 15 23.81 15.22 21.99
C ILE A 15 24.27 15.33 20.53
N GLY A 16 25.52 14.94 20.23
CA GLY A 16 26.03 14.92 18.85
C GLY A 16 25.27 13.93 17.97
N ILE A 17 24.98 12.73 18.49
CA ILE A 17 24.16 11.71 17.81
C ILE A 17 22.72 12.20 17.70
N LEU A 18 22.15 12.81 18.74
CA LEU A 18 20.77 13.33 18.73
C LEU A 18 20.62 14.46 17.70
N LYS A 19 21.60 15.35 17.62
CA LYS A 19 21.65 16.42 16.61
C LYS A 19 21.82 15.85 15.21
N ALA A 20 22.69 14.87 15.02
CA ALA A 20 22.85 14.17 13.75
C ALA A 20 21.58 13.40 13.36
N VAL A 21 20.86 12.82 14.32
CA VAL A 21 19.57 12.15 14.12
C VAL A 21 18.48 13.15 13.77
N ILE A 22 18.45 14.33 14.40
CA ILE A 22 17.51 15.42 14.08
C ILE A 22 17.78 16.00 12.68
N ASP A 23 19.05 16.25 12.34
CA ASP A 23 19.46 16.72 11.01
C ASP A 23 19.24 15.64 9.94
N ALA A 24 19.35 14.35 10.30
CA ALA A 24 19.04 13.20 9.44
C ALA A 24 17.53 12.96 9.28
N LEU A 25 16.72 13.22 10.32
CA LEU A 25 15.25 13.09 10.31
C LEU A 25 14.60 14.10 9.35
N GLY A 26 15.27 15.22 9.04
CA GLY A 26 14.85 16.15 7.98
C GLY A 26 14.94 15.57 6.56
N LYS A 27 15.62 14.43 6.36
CA LYS A 27 15.69 13.70 5.09
C LYS A 27 15.01 12.35 5.26
N ILE A 28 13.72 12.29 4.96
CA ILE A 28 12.80 11.16 5.19
C ILE A 28 13.27 9.81 4.58
N ILE A 29 14.17 9.83 3.59
CA ILE A 29 14.82 8.62 3.05
C ILE A 29 15.71 7.92 4.11
N LEU A 30 16.26 8.67 5.06
CA LEU A 30 17.01 8.11 6.19
C LEU A 30 16.13 7.59 7.33
N GLY A 31 14.82 7.85 7.33
CA GLY A 31 13.90 7.25 8.32
C GLY A 31 13.73 5.75 8.08
N ILE A 32 13.62 5.34 6.83
CA ILE A 32 13.56 3.92 6.44
C ILE A 32 14.93 3.27 6.57
N ILE A 33 16.01 3.96 6.18
CA ILE A 33 17.39 3.45 6.38
C ILE A 33 17.74 3.42 7.87
N GLY A 34 17.23 4.34 8.67
CA GLY A 34 17.39 4.38 10.13
C GLY A 34 16.63 3.27 10.81
N ILE A 35 15.38 3.00 10.41
CA ILE A 35 14.63 1.83 10.87
C ILE A 35 15.27 0.53 10.38
N ALA A 36 15.77 0.47 9.15
CA ALA A 36 16.49 -0.70 8.62
C ALA A 36 17.85 -0.91 9.29
N LEU A 37 18.57 0.16 9.68
CA LEU A 37 19.79 0.11 10.48
C LEU A 37 19.49 -0.26 11.93
N ILE A 38 18.36 0.16 12.49
CA ILE A 38 17.89 -0.26 13.82
C ILE A 38 17.50 -1.75 13.77
N ILE A 39 16.78 -2.20 12.75
CA ILE A 39 16.44 -3.60 12.56
C ILE A 39 17.69 -4.44 12.27
N ALA A 40 18.60 -3.96 11.41
CA ALA A 40 19.87 -4.62 11.13
C ALA A 40 20.78 -4.63 12.37
N ALA A 41 20.81 -3.59 13.20
CA ALA A 41 21.49 -3.61 14.49
C ALA A 41 20.80 -4.55 15.48
N ILE A 42 19.47 -4.68 15.48
CA ILE A 42 18.75 -5.65 16.33
C ILE A 42 19.00 -7.09 15.85
N VAL A 43 19.16 -7.34 14.55
CA VAL A 43 19.36 -8.68 13.99
C VAL A 43 20.84 -9.10 14.01
N PHE A 44 21.75 -8.21 13.62
CA PHE A 44 23.19 -8.49 13.50
C PHE A 44 23.93 -8.34 14.84
N LEU A 45 23.45 -7.43 15.68
CA LEU A 45 23.97 -7.14 17.01
C LEU A 45 23.08 -7.76 18.10
N GLY A 46 21.96 -8.40 17.72
CA GLY A 46 20.99 -9.06 18.61
C GLY A 46 21.57 -10.10 19.57
N PRO A 47 22.40 -11.05 19.11
CA PRO A 47 23.00 -12.03 20.01
C PRO A 47 23.92 -11.42 21.10
N PRO A 48 24.82 -10.46 20.79
CA PRO A 48 25.59 -9.75 21.81
C PRO A 48 24.80 -8.69 22.60
N LEU A 49 23.81 -8.00 22.00
CA LEU A 49 22.96 -7.04 22.72
C LEU A 49 22.02 -7.73 23.70
N LEU A 50 21.43 -8.88 23.37
CA LEU A 50 20.61 -9.67 24.31
C LEU A 50 21.44 -10.16 25.50
N LYS A 51 22.72 -10.52 25.29
CA LYS A 51 23.67 -10.83 26.37
C LYS A 51 24.07 -9.60 27.20
N LEU A 52 24.10 -8.40 26.62
CA LEU A 52 24.34 -7.15 27.34
C LEU A 52 23.07 -6.69 28.11
N LEU A 53 21.89 -6.95 27.54
CA LEU A 53 20.58 -6.60 28.08
C LEU A 53 20.19 -7.47 29.29
N SER A 54 20.64 -8.74 29.31
CA SER A 54 20.54 -9.60 30.50
C SER A 54 21.46 -9.15 31.65
N PHE A 55 22.50 -8.36 31.35
CA PHE A 55 23.42 -7.81 32.34
C PHE A 55 22.93 -6.46 32.93
N PHE A 56 22.14 -5.68 32.18
CA PHE A 56 21.61 -4.39 32.61
C PHE A 56 20.11 -4.23 32.32
N PRO A 57 19.22 -4.98 33.00
CA PRO A 57 17.76 -4.87 32.84
C PRO A 57 17.22 -3.46 33.15
N LYS A 58 17.99 -2.63 33.85
CA LYS A 58 17.66 -1.23 34.16
C LYS A 58 17.75 -0.28 32.97
N LEU A 59 18.38 -0.65 31.84
CA LEU A 59 18.52 0.22 30.65
C LEU A 59 17.36 0.07 29.65
N LEU A 60 16.66 -1.07 29.63
CA LEU A 60 15.48 -1.29 28.79
C LEU A 60 14.40 -0.18 28.94
N PRO A 61 14.00 0.25 30.16
CA PRO A 61 13.02 1.32 30.29
C PRO A 61 13.51 2.65 29.70
N TRP A 62 14.82 2.95 29.79
CA TRP A 62 15.38 4.17 29.20
C TRP A 62 15.37 4.13 27.67
N ILE A 63 15.66 2.98 27.04
CA ILE A 63 15.57 2.81 25.58
C ILE A 63 14.12 3.00 25.11
N LEU A 64 13.15 2.43 25.82
CA LEU A 64 11.72 2.61 25.53
C LEU A 64 11.27 4.06 25.69
N VAL A 65 11.77 4.75 26.73
CA VAL A 65 11.50 6.18 26.94
C VAL A 65 12.08 7.02 25.81
N ILE A 66 13.31 6.77 25.36
CA ILE A 66 13.92 7.48 24.22
C ILE A 66 13.12 7.22 22.94
N LEU A 67 12.70 5.96 22.70
CA LEU A 67 11.86 5.62 21.55
C LEU A 67 10.51 6.34 21.59
N ALA A 68 9.86 6.38 22.76
CA ALA A 68 8.60 7.09 22.96
C ALA A 68 8.76 8.61 22.71
N ILE A 69 9.84 9.22 23.22
CA ILE A 69 10.15 10.64 22.99
C ILE A 69 10.36 10.92 21.49
N LEU A 70 11.08 10.06 20.77
CA LEU A 70 11.27 10.20 19.32
C LEU A 70 9.95 10.10 18.54
N ILE A 71 9.07 9.17 18.92
CA ILE A 71 7.73 9.04 18.31
C ILE A 71 6.91 10.32 18.56
N VAL A 72 6.91 10.83 19.80
CA VAL A 72 6.19 12.05 20.17
C VAL A 72 6.75 13.26 19.40
N LEU A 73 8.07 13.42 19.29
CA LEU A 73 8.70 14.49 18.52
C LEU A 73 8.36 14.42 17.02
N GLY A 74 8.40 13.23 16.42
CA GLY A 74 7.98 13.03 15.03
C GLY A 74 6.51 13.38 14.79
N SER A 75 5.64 13.04 15.74
CA SER A 75 4.21 13.40 15.69
C SER A 75 3.98 14.91 15.84
N ILE A 76 4.77 15.60 16.66
CA ILE A 76 4.71 17.06 16.82
C ILE A 76 5.20 17.77 15.56
N ALA A 77 6.30 17.30 14.96
CA ALA A 77 6.83 17.88 13.73
C ALA A 77 5.81 17.79 12.57
N THR A 78 5.24 16.60 12.36
CA THR A 78 4.16 16.41 11.37
C THR A 78 2.91 17.24 11.69
N PHE A 79 2.56 17.41 12.96
CA PHE A 79 1.47 18.29 13.37
C PHE A 79 1.75 19.77 13.07
N LEU A 80 2.96 20.25 13.31
CA LEU A 80 3.38 21.62 13.01
C LEU A 80 3.41 21.89 11.50
N GLU A 81 3.90 20.95 10.70
CA GLU A 81 3.87 21.06 9.24
C GLU A 81 2.44 21.09 8.69
N LYS A 82 1.57 20.22 9.20
CA LYS A 82 0.14 20.22 8.85
C LYS A 82 -0.55 21.54 9.24
N ARG A 83 -0.10 22.18 10.33
CA ARG A 83 -0.58 23.52 10.72
C ARG A 83 -0.10 24.60 9.77
N ARG A 84 1.18 24.54 9.35
CA ARG A 84 1.78 25.48 8.39
C ARG A 84 1.08 25.45 7.04
N TYR A 85 0.81 24.25 6.53
CA TYR A 85 0.17 24.05 5.21
C TYR A 85 -1.34 23.88 5.28
N ARG A 86 -1.98 24.20 6.42
CA ARG A 86 -3.40 23.90 6.66
C ARG A 86 -4.32 24.51 5.60
N ALA A 87 -4.11 25.77 5.21
CA ALA A 87 -4.98 26.46 4.26
C ALA A 87 -4.88 25.84 2.86
N GLU A 88 -3.66 25.60 2.38
CA GLU A 88 -3.40 25.00 1.07
C GLU A 88 -3.88 23.54 1.02
N LEU A 89 -3.62 22.77 2.09
CA LEU A 89 -4.10 21.40 2.20
C LEU A 89 -5.62 21.36 2.23
N LYS A 90 -6.29 22.28 2.94
CA LYS A 90 -7.76 22.37 2.96
C LYS A 90 -8.31 22.69 1.57
N ARG A 91 -7.69 23.63 0.85
CA ARG A 91 -8.06 23.96 -0.53
C ARG A 91 -7.88 22.75 -1.45
N LEU A 92 -6.74 22.06 -1.38
CA LEU A 92 -6.49 20.86 -2.17
C LEU A 92 -7.46 19.74 -1.79
N ASP A 93 -7.81 19.57 -0.51
CA ASP A 93 -8.76 18.54 -0.06
C ASP A 93 -10.20 18.83 -0.52
N GLU A 94 -10.56 20.11 -0.68
CA GLU A 94 -11.83 20.55 -1.28
C GLU A 94 -11.89 20.33 -2.80
N LEU A 95 -10.74 20.42 -3.49
CA LEU A 95 -10.60 20.13 -4.93
C LEU A 95 -10.37 18.63 -5.21
N GLY A 96 -9.78 17.92 -4.25
CA GLY A 96 -9.28 16.54 -4.33
C GLY A 96 -7.93 16.39 -5.03
N ILE A 97 -7.82 16.98 -6.23
CA ILE A 97 -6.65 16.93 -7.11
C ILE A 97 -6.50 18.29 -7.80
N ASP A 98 -5.26 18.73 -8.01
CA ASP A 98 -4.96 19.98 -8.73
C ASP A 98 -3.72 19.82 -9.59
N SER A 99 -3.61 20.59 -10.68
CA SER A 99 -2.42 20.60 -11.52
C SER A 99 -1.26 21.24 -10.79
N VAL A 100 -0.09 20.61 -10.83
CA VAL A 100 1.15 21.23 -10.35
C VAL A 100 1.57 22.23 -11.41
N GLY A 101 1.16 23.49 -11.26
CA GLY A 101 1.75 24.61 -12.00
C GLY A 101 3.28 24.64 -11.81
N SER A 102 4.00 25.37 -12.67
CA SER A 102 5.47 25.36 -12.70
C SER A 102 6.10 25.65 -11.32
N VAL A 103 6.48 24.56 -10.65
CA VAL A 103 7.39 24.44 -9.51
C VAL A 103 7.10 25.40 -8.36
N SER A 104 5.98 25.20 -7.67
CA SER A 104 5.88 25.70 -6.29
C SER A 104 6.77 24.83 -5.39
N ASN A 105 7.76 25.45 -4.73
CA ASN A 105 8.62 24.80 -3.73
C ASN A 105 7.81 24.17 -2.57
N ASP A 106 6.53 24.55 -2.43
CA ASP A 106 5.63 24.06 -1.40
C ASP A 106 5.03 22.69 -1.74
N TRP A 107 4.81 22.36 -3.01
CA TRP A 107 4.35 21.02 -3.41
C TRP A 107 5.39 19.94 -3.07
N GLU A 108 6.67 20.19 -3.35
CA GLU A 108 7.75 19.26 -3.00
C GLU A 108 7.89 19.09 -1.49
N LYS A 109 7.70 20.16 -0.71
CA LYS A 109 7.69 20.07 0.75
C LYS A 109 6.49 19.27 1.27
N MET A 110 5.28 19.53 0.78
CA MET A 110 4.08 18.78 1.17
C MET A 110 4.15 17.30 0.77
N LYS A 111 4.76 16.99 -0.38
CA LYS A 111 5.04 15.62 -0.82
C LYS A 111 6.00 14.93 0.14
N ARG A 112 7.09 15.60 0.54
CA ARG A 112 8.03 15.07 1.55
C ARG A 112 7.32 14.82 2.88
N SER A 113 6.49 15.75 3.34
CA SER A 113 5.68 15.59 4.55
C SER A 113 4.59 14.51 4.47
N GLY A 114 4.42 13.83 3.33
CA GLY A 114 3.41 12.79 3.15
C GLY A 114 1.99 13.32 3.29
N LEU A 115 1.74 14.56 2.89
CA LEU A 115 0.40 15.17 2.89
C LEU A 115 -0.28 15.03 1.52
N ILE A 116 0.51 14.99 0.47
CA ILE A 116 0.07 14.88 -0.93
C ILE A 116 0.91 13.86 -1.67
N GLU A 117 0.40 13.41 -2.80
CA GLU A 117 1.17 12.67 -3.80
C GLU A 117 1.15 13.40 -5.13
N VAL A 118 2.28 13.40 -5.84
CA VAL A 118 2.38 14.00 -7.17
C VAL A 118 2.37 12.88 -8.20
N THR A 119 1.41 12.93 -9.13
CA THR A 119 1.23 11.95 -10.20
C THR A 119 2.31 12.10 -11.27
N SER A 120 2.55 11.04 -12.03
CA SER A 120 3.43 11.05 -13.22
C SER A 120 3.01 12.10 -14.25
N SER A 121 1.72 12.45 -14.27
CA SER A 121 1.12 13.45 -15.16
C SER A 121 1.13 14.88 -14.61
N GLY A 122 1.83 15.13 -13.50
CA GLY A 122 2.00 16.49 -12.97
C GLY A 122 0.81 17.03 -12.18
N TYR A 123 0.07 16.16 -11.50
CA TYR A 123 -1.03 16.58 -10.61
C TYR A 123 -0.68 16.30 -9.15
N ALA A 124 -1.05 17.20 -8.24
CA ALA A 124 -1.01 16.97 -6.80
C ALA A 124 -2.36 16.40 -6.34
N VAL A 125 -2.33 15.27 -5.64
CA VAL A 125 -3.50 14.60 -5.07
C VAL A 125 -3.40 14.67 -3.55
N SER A 126 -4.46 15.14 -2.89
CA SER A 126 -4.55 15.09 -1.43
C SER A 126 -4.62 13.63 -0.95
N ILE A 127 -3.73 13.24 -0.03
CA ILE A 127 -3.75 11.88 0.54
C ILE A 127 -5.01 11.63 1.35
N SER A 128 -5.50 12.62 2.09
CA SER A 128 -6.75 12.48 2.85
C SER A 128 -7.95 12.29 1.93
N PHE A 129 -7.99 13.02 0.81
CA PHE A 129 -9.06 12.91 -0.17
C PHE A 129 -9.12 11.51 -0.78
N TYR A 130 -8.04 11.04 -1.43
CA TYR A 130 -8.13 9.76 -2.14
C TYR A 130 -8.34 8.60 -1.16
N LYS A 131 -7.82 8.68 0.09
CA LYS A 131 -8.10 7.67 1.11
C LYS A 131 -9.58 7.62 1.49
N ARG A 132 -10.28 8.75 1.56
CA ARG A 132 -11.74 8.78 1.76
C ARG A 132 -12.47 8.15 0.57
N VAL A 133 -12.05 8.48 -0.65
CA VAL A 133 -12.62 7.91 -1.89
C VAL A 133 -12.47 6.40 -1.89
N ILE A 134 -11.25 5.87 -1.66
CA ILE A 134 -10.99 4.42 -1.62
C ILE A 134 -11.77 3.75 -0.48
N LYS A 135 -11.86 4.36 0.70
CA LYS A 135 -12.65 3.83 1.82
C LYS A 135 -14.13 3.68 1.46
N ARG A 136 -14.69 4.66 0.74
CA ARG A 136 -16.09 4.65 0.31
C ARG A 136 -16.32 3.62 -0.80
N ILE A 137 -15.43 3.60 -1.80
CA ILE A 137 -15.46 2.64 -2.91
C ILE A 137 -15.31 1.19 -2.44
N GLY A 138 -14.52 0.95 -1.40
CA GLY A 138 -14.31 -0.38 -0.84
C GLY A 138 -15.59 -1.09 -0.38
N GLN A 139 -16.69 -0.35 -0.20
CA GLN A 139 -18.02 -0.87 0.12
C GLN A 139 -18.80 -1.34 -1.12
N THR A 140 -18.57 -0.72 -2.29
CA THR A 140 -19.37 -0.93 -3.51
C THR A 140 -18.76 -1.94 -4.49
N THR A 141 -17.58 -2.50 -4.19
CA THR A 141 -16.80 -3.54 -4.91
C THR A 141 -16.52 -3.30 -6.41
N ILE A 142 -17.55 -3.11 -7.24
CA ILE A 142 -17.53 -2.91 -8.69
C ILE A 142 -18.31 -1.64 -9.04
N LEU A 143 -17.72 -0.73 -9.80
CA LEU A 143 -18.28 0.58 -10.10
C LEU A 143 -18.19 0.93 -11.58
N SER A 144 -19.16 1.67 -12.07
CA SER A 144 -19.09 2.40 -13.33
C SER A 144 -18.31 3.71 -13.15
N ILE A 145 -17.91 4.33 -14.26
CA ILE A 145 -17.26 5.65 -14.25
C ILE A 145 -18.17 6.71 -13.61
N ALA A 146 -19.49 6.62 -13.81
CA ALA A 146 -20.47 7.54 -13.24
C ALA A 146 -20.54 7.41 -11.70
N GLU A 147 -20.64 6.19 -11.17
CA GLU A 147 -20.61 5.92 -9.72
C GLU A 147 -19.30 6.40 -9.09
N PHE A 148 -18.16 6.21 -9.79
CA PHE A 148 -16.87 6.71 -9.32
C PHE A 148 -16.84 8.24 -9.22
N LYS A 149 -17.36 8.95 -10.22
CA LYS A 149 -17.46 10.42 -10.19
C LYS A 149 -18.30 10.90 -9.01
N GLU A 150 -19.45 10.27 -8.78
CA GLU A 150 -20.32 10.59 -7.65
C GLU A 150 -19.59 10.42 -6.30
N HIS A 151 -18.86 9.32 -6.13
CA HIS A 151 -18.04 9.12 -4.93
C HIS A 151 -16.95 10.19 -4.78
N CYS A 152 -16.32 10.63 -5.86
CA CYS A 152 -15.33 11.71 -5.82
C CYS A 152 -15.96 13.05 -5.39
N SER A 153 -17.06 13.44 -6.04
CA SER A 153 -17.79 14.68 -5.72
C SER A 153 -18.34 14.68 -4.29
N SER A 154 -18.70 13.52 -3.76
CA SER A 154 -19.12 13.40 -2.36
C SER A 154 -17.97 13.54 -1.35
N CYS A 155 -16.71 13.32 -1.78
CA CYS A 155 -15.52 13.39 -0.93
C CYS A 155 -14.78 14.73 -1.02
N ALA A 156 -15.02 15.50 -2.09
CA ALA A 156 -14.46 16.82 -2.36
C ALA A 156 -15.53 17.72 -2.99
N ILE A 157 -15.92 18.78 -2.28
CA ILE A 157 -17.04 19.67 -2.64
C ILE A 157 -16.85 20.34 -4.01
N ARG A 158 -15.59 20.59 -4.39
CA ARG A 158 -15.22 21.31 -5.61
C ARG A 158 -14.50 20.40 -6.62
N PHE A 159 -14.72 19.10 -6.53
CA PHE A 159 -14.14 18.14 -7.47
C PHE A 159 -14.60 18.44 -8.90
N GLN A 160 -13.66 18.53 -9.83
CA GLN A 160 -13.96 18.76 -11.25
C GLN A 160 -13.97 17.44 -12.00
N GLU A 161 -15.02 17.20 -12.80
CA GLU A 161 -15.12 15.97 -13.59
C GLU A 161 -13.96 15.78 -14.58
N SER A 162 -13.39 16.86 -15.10
CA SER A 162 -12.22 16.84 -15.98
C SER A 162 -11.01 16.15 -15.35
N LEU A 163 -10.93 16.13 -14.02
CA LEU A 163 -9.83 15.55 -13.25
C LEU A 163 -10.06 14.07 -12.91
N THR A 164 -11.19 13.48 -13.32
CA THR A 164 -11.51 12.06 -13.12
C THR A 164 -10.46 11.15 -13.78
N THR A 165 -10.10 11.42 -15.03
CA THR A 165 -9.15 10.58 -15.78
C THR A 165 -7.73 10.62 -15.18
N PRO A 166 -7.14 11.79 -14.88
CA PRO A 166 -5.88 11.86 -14.14
C PRO A 166 -5.91 11.13 -12.80
N LEU A 167 -7.01 11.26 -12.05
CA LEU A 167 -7.17 10.57 -10.76
C LEU A 167 -7.24 9.05 -10.93
N LEU A 168 -8.02 8.54 -11.87
CA LEU A 168 -8.12 7.10 -12.15
C LEU A 168 -6.77 6.52 -12.56
N LYS A 169 -6.05 7.21 -13.45
CA LYS A 169 -4.70 6.79 -13.86
C LYS A 169 -3.78 6.65 -12.65
N PHE A 170 -3.77 7.65 -11.77
CA PHE A 170 -2.99 7.59 -10.53
C PHE A 170 -3.39 6.41 -9.63
N LEU A 171 -4.69 6.16 -9.46
CA LEU A 171 -5.19 5.06 -8.60
C LEU A 171 -4.89 3.67 -9.19
N TYR A 172 -4.87 3.53 -10.52
CA TYR A 172 -4.45 2.31 -11.21
C TYR A 172 -2.94 2.07 -11.08
N GLU A 173 -2.12 3.10 -11.27
CA GLU A 173 -0.66 3.03 -11.06
C GLU A 173 -0.31 2.61 -9.62
N LYS A 174 -1.13 3.01 -8.65
CA LYS A 174 -0.99 2.64 -7.23
C LYS A 174 -1.58 1.27 -6.88
N SER A 175 -2.17 0.57 -7.85
CA SER A 175 -2.89 -0.70 -7.64
C SER A 175 -3.97 -0.60 -6.55
N LEU A 176 -4.61 0.57 -6.43
CA LEU A 176 -5.71 0.82 -5.50
C LEU A 176 -7.06 0.53 -6.14
N LEU A 177 -7.15 0.70 -7.46
CA LEU A 177 -8.28 0.36 -8.31
C LEU A 177 -7.76 -0.39 -9.54
N PHE A 178 -8.66 -1.09 -10.22
CA PHE A 178 -8.36 -1.84 -11.43
C PHE A 178 -9.41 -1.55 -12.50
N GLN A 179 -8.97 -1.51 -13.75
CA GLN A 179 -9.86 -1.32 -14.88
C GLN A 179 -10.22 -2.67 -15.49
N PHE A 180 -11.51 -2.91 -15.72
CA PHE A 180 -11.99 -4.05 -16.48
C PHE A 180 -12.93 -3.57 -17.59
N SER A 181 -12.54 -3.84 -18.83
CA SER A 181 -13.31 -3.46 -20.01
C SER A 181 -14.05 -4.68 -20.55
N LEU A 182 -15.36 -4.52 -20.77
CA LEU A 182 -16.19 -5.53 -21.40
C LEU A 182 -16.04 -5.50 -22.93
N SER A 183 -16.44 -6.59 -23.59
CA SER A 183 -16.40 -6.69 -25.06
C SER A 183 -17.25 -5.64 -25.77
N ASN A 184 -18.29 -5.13 -25.11
CA ASN A 184 -19.16 -4.06 -25.62
C ASN A 184 -18.59 -2.63 -25.44
N GLY A 185 -17.36 -2.51 -24.93
CA GLY A 185 -16.68 -1.23 -24.69
C GLY A 185 -17.04 -0.56 -23.36
N GLN A 186 -17.94 -1.11 -22.56
CA GLN A 186 -18.21 -0.60 -21.21
C GLN A 186 -17.02 -0.87 -20.29
N VAL A 187 -16.70 0.11 -19.44
CA VAL A 187 -15.57 0.04 -18.52
C VAL A 187 -16.06 0.06 -17.08
N TYR A 188 -15.64 -0.94 -16.33
CA TYR A 188 -15.84 -1.05 -14.89
C TYR A 188 -14.54 -0.79 -14.14
N ILE A 189 -14.71 -0.18 -12.97
CA ILE A 189 -13.69 0.10 -11.99
C ILE A 189 -13.87 -0.91 -10.85
N LEU A 190 -12.86 -1.73 -10.64
CA LEU A 190 -12.84 -2.74 -9.59
C LEU A 190 -12.05 -2.20 -8.41
N SER A 191 -12.65 -2.28 -7.22
CA SER A 191 -11.97 -1.94 -5.98
C SER A 191 -10.90 -2.98 -5.62
N LYS A 192 -9.90 -2.57 -4.86
CA LYS A 192 -8.93 -3.52 -4.29
C LYS A 192 -9.58 -4.58 -3.41
N SER A 193 -10.58 -4.22 -2.60
CA SER A 193 -11.29 -5.19 -1.75
C SER A 193 -12.00 -6.27 -2.56
N PHE A 194 -12.52 -5.93 -3.75
CA PHE A 194 -13.05 -6.91 -4.68
C PHE A 194 -11.98 -7.88 -5.18
N MET A 195 -10.85 -7.35 -5.64
CA MET A 195 -9.72 -8.17 -6.11
C MET A 195 -9.16 -9.07 -5.00
N ASP A 196 -9.05 -8.56 -3.77
CA ASP A 196 -8.59 -9.32 -2.61
C ASP A 196 -9.55 -10.48 -2.29
N ARG A 197 -10.88 -10.29 -2.46
CA ARG A 197 -11.87 -11.37 -2.32
C ARG A 197 -11.74 -12.44 -3.41
N CYS A 198 -11.54 -12.04 -4.66
CA CYS A 198 -11.28 -12.96 -5.77
C CYS A 198 -9.99 -13.76 -5.51
N GLU A 199 -8.94 -13.10 -5.01
CA GLU A 199 -7.68 -13.75 -4.67
C GLU A 199 -7.86 -14.78 -3.55
N ALA A 200 -8.60 -14.43 -2.50
CA ALA A 200 -8.89 -15.35 -1.40
C ALA A 200 -9.59 -16.62 -1.91
N LEU A 201 -10.62 -16.49 -2.77
CA LEU A 201 -11.31 -17.64 -3.36
C LEU A 201 -10.38 -18.51 -4.20
N PHE A 202 -9.52 -17.89 -5.03
CA PHE A 202 -8.54 -18.62 -5.83
C PHE A 202 -7.54 -19.37 -4.93
N LEU A 203 -7.05 -18.74 -3.86
CA LEU A 203 -6.11 -19.36 -2.93
C LEU A 203 -6.73 -20.53 -2.16
N THR A 204 -8.03 -20.43 -1.81
CA THR A 204 -8.78 -21.55 -1.22
C THR A 204 -8.89 -22.72 -2.19
N ALA A 205 -9.19 -22.45 -3.46
CA ALA A 205 -9.20 -23.50 -4.50
C ALA A 205 -7.81 -24.12 -4.71
N GLY A 206 -6.75 -23.32 -4.61
CA GLY A 206 -5.34 -23.73 -4.72
C GLY A 206 -4.85 -23.88 -6.16
N ALA A 207 -5.70 -24.41 -7.04
CA ALA A 207 -5.53 -24.40 -8.48
C ALA A 207 -6.90 -24.35 -9.17
N ALA A 208 -6.97 -23.74 -10.35
CA ALA A 208 -8.16 -23.72 -11.18
C ALA A 208 -7.81 -23.44 -12.65
N THR A 209 -8.62 -23.95 -13.58
CA THR A 209 -8.68 -23.44 -14.96
C THR A 209 -9.47 -22.12 -15.03
N GLU A 210 -9.51 -21.47 -16.20
CA GLU A 210 -10.35 -20.28 -16.39
C GLU A 210 -11.83 -20.58 -16.10
N CYS A 211 -12.33 -21.72 -16.57
CA CYS A 211 -13.71 -22.15 -16.37
C CYS A 211 -14.02 -22.49 -14.90
N GLU A 212 -13.11 -23.18 -14.22
CA GLU A 212 -13.30 -23.52 -12.81
C GLU A 212 -13.32 -22.26 -11.94
N PHE A 213 -12.40 -21.33 -12.19
CA PHE A 213 -12.35 -20.08 -11.43
C PHE A 213 -13.57 -19.18 -11.69
N GLU A 214 -14.04 -19.13 -12.93
CA GLU A 214 -15.31 -18.49 -13.28
C GLU A 214 -16.48 -19.04 -12.45
N GLN A 215 -16.60 -20.37 -12.37
CA GLN A 215 -17.65 -21.04 -11.61
C GLN A 215 -17.55 -20.72 -10.11
N ILE A 216 -16.34 -20.75 -9.53
CA ILE A 216 -16.10 -20.38 -8.13
C ILE A 216 -16.56 -18.94 -7.86
N CYS A 217 -16.22 -18.00 -8.75
CA CYS A 217 -16.63 -16.60 -8.61
C CYS A 217 -18.14 -16.41 -8.75
N ASN A 218 -18.79 -17.17 -9.64
CA ASN A 218 -20.24 -17.15 -9.82
C ASN A 218 -20.97 -17.72 -8.60
N GLN A 219 -20.50 -18.83 -8.02
CA GLN A 219 -21.05 -19.41 -6.79
C GLN A 219 -20.93 -18.47 -5.59
N ALA A 220 -19.82 -17.71 -5.52
CA ALA A 220 -19.62 -16.68 -4.51
C ALA A 220 -20.38 -15.36 -4.79
N ASN A 221 -21.18 -15.31 -5.86
CA ASN A 221 -21.96 -14.15 -6.29
C ASN A 221 -21.11 -12.88 -6.42
N LEU A 222 -19.89 -13.01 -6.98
CA LEU A 222 -18.97 -11.89 -7.19
C LEU A 222 -19.17 -11.20 -8.54
N LEU A 223 -19.65 -11.93 -9.55
CA LEU A 223 -19.69 -11.47 -10.95
C LEU A 223 -21.08 -10.98 -11.40
N CYS A 224 -21.99 -10.68 -10.47
CA CYS A 224 -23.39 -10.36 -10.76
C CYS A 224 -23.57 -9.16 -11.69
N LYS A 225 -22.64 -8.20 -11.69
CA LYS A 225 -22.71 -7.00 -12.54
C LYS A 225 -22.35 -7.28 -14.00
N PHE A 226 -21.73 -8.42 -14.32
CA PHE A 226 -21.37 -8.78 -15.69
C PHE A 226 -21.37 -10.31 -15.92
N PRO A 227 -22.53 -10.98 -15.74
CA PRO A 227 -22.61 -12.45 -15.80
C PRO A 227 -22.29 -13.03 -17.19
N LEU A 228 -22.41 -12.23 -18.25
CA LEU A 228 -22.10 -12.65 -19.63
C LEU A 228 -20.59 -12.57 -19.96
N GLU A 229 -19.80 -11.95 -19.09
CA GLU A 229 -18.38 -11.67 -19.29
C GLU A 229 -17.54 -12.30 -18.15
N SER A 230 -18.12 -13.24 -17.41
CA SER A 230 -17.52 -13.89 -16.23
C SER A 230 -16.25 -14.65 -16.59
N ARG A 231 -16.21 -15.33 -17.73
CA ARG A 231 -15.00 -16.01 -18.23
C ARG A 231 -13.90 -15.03 -18.62
N ASN A 232 -14.25 -13.92 -19.28
CA ASN A 232 -13.30 -12.88 -19.65
C ASN A 232 -12.71 -12.20 -18.40
N PHE A 233 -13.53 -12.01 -17.36
CA PHE A 233 -13.07 -11.56 -16.06
C PHE A 233 -12.13 -12.58 -15.41
N ALA A 234 -12.49 -13.86 -15.38
CA ALA A 234 -11.64 -14.92 -14.80
C ALA A 234 -10.25 -14.92 -15.44
N ARG A 235 -10.18 -14.86 -16.77
CA ARG A 235 -8.91 -14.71 -17.51
C ARG A 235 -8.16 -13.43 -17.13
N PHE A 236 -8.84 -12.29 -17.11
CA PHE A 236 -8.25 -11.01 -16.70
C PHE A 236 -7.62 -11.10 -15.30
N PHE A 237 -8.35 -11.68 -14.35
CA PHE A 237 -7.90 -11.81 -12.97
C PHE A 237 -6.72 -12.78 -12.82
N LEU A 238 -6.76 -13.93 -13.49
CA LEU A 238 -5.67 -14.91 -13.47
C LEU A 238 -4.39 -14.32 -14.10
N ASN A 239 -4.52 -13.60 -15.21
CA ASN A 239 -3.39 -12.88 -15.82
C ASN A 239 -2.82 -11.80 -14.88
N TYR A 240 -3.69 -11.10 -14.14
CA TYR A 240 -3.25 -10.18 -13.09
C TYR A 240 -2.42 -10.89 -12.01
N LEU A 241 -2.86 -12.05 -11.52
CA LEU A 241 -2.11 -12.84 -10.54
C LEU A 241 -0.76 -13.35 -11.09
N ILE A 242 -0.68 -13.69 -12.38
CA ILE A 242 0.58 -14.03 -13.06
C ILE A 242 1.51 -12.82 -13.06
N SER A 243 1.02 -11.64 -13.45
CA SER A 243 1.83 -10.41 -13.47
C SER A 243 2.35 -10.01 -12.08
N CYS A 244 1.58 -10.35 -11.04
CA CYS A 244 1.99 -10.19 -9.65
C CYS A 244 2.92 -11.30 -9.14
N ASN A 245 3.29 -12.26 -9.99
CA ASN A 245 4.12 -13.41 -9.67
C ASN A 245 3.56 -14.29 -8.54
N LYS A 246 2.23 -14.33 -8.37
CA LYS A 246 1.55 -15.07 -7.29
C LYS A 246 1.19 -16.50 -7.66
N ILE A 247 1.08 -16.78 -8.97
CA ILE A 247 0.66 -18.07 -9.51
C ILE A 247 1.61 -18.50 -10.63
N TYR A 248 1.57 -19.78 -11.02
CA TYR A 248 2.22 -20.31 -12.21
C TYR A 248 1.23 -21.11 -13.05
N THR A 249 1.54 -21.30 -14.32
CA THR A 249 0.68 -22.01 -15.28
C THR A 249 1.28 -23.34 -15.67
N VAL A 250 0.42 -24.32 -15.89
CA VAL A 250 0.75 -25.63 -16.47
C VAL A 250 -0.20 -25.85 -17.64
N ASP A 251 0.34 -26.11 -18.82
CA ASP A 251 -0.48 -26.50 -19.96
C ASP A 251 -0.98 -27.94 -19.73
N LEU A 252 -2.28 -28.17 -19.97
CA LEU A 252 -2.91 -29.48 -19.73
C LEU A 252 -2.93 -30.28 -21.04
N ASP A 253 -2.14 -31.35 -21.09
CA ASP A 253 -2.05 -32.23 -22.27
C ASP A 253 -3.44 -32.74 -22.71
N GLY A 254 -3.72 -32.64 -24.01
CA GLY A 254 -5.00 -33.06 -24.59
C GLY A 254 -6.16 -32.07 -24.43
N SER A 255 -5.94 -30.92 -23.78
CA SER A 255 -6.88 -29.80 -23.75
C SER A 255 -6.20 -28.51 -24.22
N ASN A 256 -6.93 -27.60 -24.84
CA ASN A 256 -6.44 -26.24 -25.13
C ASN A 256 -6.55 -25.33 -23.89
N ASP A 257 -6.52 -25.91 -22.69
CA ASP A 257 -6.75 -25.22 -21.42
C ASP A 257 -5.47 -25.17 -20.57
N ARG A 258 -5.42 -24.20 -19.67
CA ARG A 258 -4.29 -23.97 -18.77
C ARG A 258 -4.74 -24.11 -17.34
N LEU A 259 -3.98 -24.87 -16.57
CA LEU A 259 -4.15 -24.94 -15.12
C LEU A 259 -3.34 -23.84 -14.46
N TYR A 260 -3.99 -23.02 -13.67
CA TYR A 260 -3.37 -21.94 -12.90
C TYR A 260 -3.22 -22.41 -11.46
N ILE A 261 -1.99 -22.37 -10.91
CA ILE A 261 -1.68 -22.94 -9.59
C ILE A 261 -1.08 -21.86 -8.68
N ALA A 262 -1.61 -21.75 -7.46
CA ALA A 262 -1.13 -20.84 -6.43
C ALA A 262 0.26 -21.24 -5.91
N LYS A 263 1.19 -20.28 -5.85
CA LYS A 263 2.55 -20.54 -5.29
C LYS A 263 2.58 -20.69 -3.78
N LYS A 264 1.65 -20.05 -3.07
CA LYS A 264 1.49 -20.15 -1.62
C LYS A 264 0.12 -20.73 -1.34
N GLN A 265 0.07 -22.01 -1.06
CA GLN A 265 -1.17 -22.68 -0.65
C GLN A 265 -1.46 -22.35 0.81
N GLN A 266 -2.72 -22.02 1.10
CA GLN A 266 -3.20 -21.94 2.48
C GLN A 266 -3.36 -23.36 3.04
N GLN A 267 -3.24 -23.52 4.37
CA GLN A 267 -3.43 -24.82 5.03
C GLN A 267 -4.81 -25.43 4.75
N ASP A 268 -5.81 -24.60 4.44
CA ASP A 268 -7.18 -25.02 4.10
C ASP A 268 -7.43 -25.12 2.58
N SER A 269 -6.37 -25.22 1.77
CA SER A 269 -6.54 -25.37 0.32
C SER A 269 -7.16 -26.72 -0.03
N SER A 270 -8.15 -26.73 -0.94
CA SER A 270 -8.73 -27.98 -1.47
C SER A 270 -7.77 -28.75 -2.38
N PHE A 271 -6.69 -28.13 -2.84
CA PHE A 271 -5.72 -28.76 -3.72
C PHE A 271 -4.69 -29.56 -2.92
N VAL A 272 -4.68 -30.88 -3.10
CA VAL A 272 -3.67 -31.77 -2.52
C VAL A 272 -2.66 -32.15 -3.60
N ARG A 273 -1.43 -31.64 -3.51
CA ARG A 273 -0.33 -32.09 -4.37
C ARG A 273 0.01 -33.54 -4.03
N ARG A 274 -0.27 -34.46 -4.94
CA ARG A 274 0.25 -35.84 -4.90
C ARG A 274 1.27 -36.01 -6.01
N GLU A 275 2.54 -36.13 -5.63
CA GLU A 275 3.57 -36.58 -6.57
C GLU A 275 3.36 -38.08 -6.80
N ILE A 276 3.09 -38.43 -8.06
CA ILE A 276 3.07 -39.83 -8.48
C ILE A 276 4.44 -40.10 -9.07
N THR A 277 5.27 -40.82 -8.32
CA THR A 277 6.51 -41.40 -8.84
C THR A 277 6.10 -42.60 -9.68
N LEU A 278 6.30 -42.50 -10.99
CA LEU A 278 6.18 -43.64 -11.89
C LEU A 278 7.56 -44.31 -11.91
N ASP A 279 7.71 -45.36 -11.09
CA ASP A 279 8.83 -46.31 -11.20
C ASP A 279 8.64 -47.21 -12.42
#